data_AF-A0A5J4P8E3-F1
#
_entry.id   AF-A0A5J4P8E3-F1
#
_cell.length_a   1.000
_cell.length_b   1.000
_cell.length_c   1.000
_cell.angle_alpha   90.00
_cell.angle_beta   90.00
_cell.angle_gamma   90.00
#
_symmetry.space_group_name_H-M   'P 1'
#
loop_
_entity.id
_entity.type
_entity.pdbx_description
1 polymer ?
#
loop_
_entity_poly.entity_id
_entity_poly.type
_entity_poly.pdbx_seq_one_letter_code
_entity_poly.pdbx_strand_id
1 'polypeptide(L)'
;MDDNKLILKSINQLFEYSFFIPAYQRGYRWSDTQITQLLEDIWQFAKNPPLYEQGTEKPFYCLQPIVVKKHENNDEWEVIDGQQRLTTLYLILKNLQNQIERDQKNFTKIFYETRTDS
;
A
#
# COMPACT_ATOMS: atom_id res chain seq x y z
N MET A 1 4.40 -25.90 4.64
CA MET A 1 4.60 -24.77 5.57
C MET A 1 3.51 -23.77 5.23
N ASP A 2 2.76 -23.29 6.22
CA ASP A 2 1.59 -22.43 5.96
C ASP A 2 2.04 -21.02 5.52
N ASP A 3 2.33 -20.88 4.23
CA ASP A 3 2.91 -19.66 3.64
C ASP A 3 1.90 -18.51 3.49
N ASN A 4 0.64 -18.69 3.91
CA ASN A 4 -0.43 -17.71 3.78
C ASN A 4 -0.75 -17.02 5.11
N LYS A 5 0.22 -16.29 5.66
CA LYS A 5 0.03 -15.53 6.90
C LYS A 5 -0.52 -14.14 6.62
N LEU A 6 -1.70 -13.83 7.18
CA LEU A 6 -2.20 -12.46 7.22
C LEU A 6 -1.49 -11.69 8.33
N ILE A 7 -0.82 -10.59 7.97
CA ILE A 7 -0.09 -9.74 8.91
C ILE A 7 -0.60 -8.31 8.78
N LEU A 8 -1.08 -7.76 9.90
CA LEU A 8 -1.49 -6.36 9.94
C LEU A 8 -0.25 -5.45 9.94
N LYS A 9 -0.25 -4.46 9.04
CA LYS A 9 0.77 -3.43 8.93
C LYS A 9 0.12 -2.07 8.76
N SER A 10 0.63 -1.09 9.51
CA SER A 10 0.34 0.32 9.25
C SER A 10 1.03 0.77 7.95
N ILE A 11 0.50 1.81 7.32
CA ILE A 11 1.08 2.41 6.11
C ILE A 11 2.56 2.77 6.31
N ASN A 12 2.91 3.35 7.46
CA ASN A 12 4.29 3.73 7.78
C ASN A 12 5.23 2.52 7.86
N GLN A 13 4.75 1.36 8.34
CA GLN A 13 5.58 0.14 8.36
C GLN A 13 5.86 -0.38 6.95
N LEU A 14 5.03 -0.07 5.94
CA LEU A 14 5.31 -0.46 4.56
C LEU A 14 6.57 0.21 4.00
N PHE A 15 7.06 1.29 4.61
CA PHE A 15 8.28 2.00 4.22
C PHE A 15 9.56 1.19 4.49
N GLU A 16 9.47 0.18 5.36
CA GLU A 16 10.58 -0.74 5.66
C GLU A 16 10.73 -1.85 4.62
N TYR A 17 9.83 -1.92 3.63
CA TYR A 17 9.78 -2.96 2.62
C TYR A 17 10.19 -2.42 1.24
N SER A 18 10.75 -3.31 0.41
CA SER A 18 10.94 -3.07 -1.03
C SER A 18 9.99 -3.97 -1.79
N PHE A 19 9.16 -3.38 -2.66
CA PHE A 19 8.20 -4.13 -3.47
C PHE A 19 8.63 -4.17 -4.93
N PHE A 20 8.36 -5.31 -5.56
CA PHE A 20 8.60 -5.55 -6.98
C PHE A 20 7.28 -5.89 -7.67
N ILE A 21 6.95 -5.16 -8.72
CA ILE A 21 5.77 -5.38 -9.56
C ILE A 21 6.25 -5.97 -10.89
N PRO A 22 6.03 -7.27 -11.14
CA PRO A 22 6.54 -7.97 -12.32
C PRO A 22 5.78 -7.62 -13.60
N ALA A 23 6.40 -7.80 -14.76
CA ALA A 23 5.89 -7.32 -16.05
C ALA A 23 4.62 -8.05 -16.53
N TYR A 24 4.33 -9.23 -15.96
CA TYR A 24 3.09 -9.97 -16.25
C TYR A 24 1.86 -9.29 -15.65
N GLN A 25 2.04 -8.41 -14.66
CA GLN A 25 0.94 -7.63 -14.12
C GLN A 25 0.48 -6.57 -15.13
N ARG A 26 -0.79 -6.18 -15.03
CA ARG A 26 -1.32 -5.09 -15.88
C ARG A 26 -0.71 -3.75 -15.47
N GLY A 27 -0.60 -2.81 -16.42
CA GLY A 27 -0.22 -1.43 -16.07
C GLY A 27 -1.22 -0.77 -15.13
N TYR A 28 -0.85 0.37 -14.54
CA TYR A 28 -1.76 1.15 -13.71
C TYR A 28 -2.99 1.60 -14.50
N ARG A 29 -4.20 1.38 -13.94
CA ARG A 29 -5.49 1.65 -14.58
C ARG A 29 -6.54 2.28 -13.65
N TRP A 30 -6.16 2.63 -12.42
CA TRP A 30 -7.07 3.41 -11.58
C TRP A 30 -7.21 4.82 -12.16
N SER A 31 -8.44 5.24 -12.29
CA SER A 31 -8.89 6.57 -12.69
C SER A 31 -9.18 7.43 -11.46
N ASP A 32 -9.50 8.69 -11.70
CA ASP A 32 -10.04 9.62 -10.71
C ASP A 32 -11.16 9.03 -9.85
N THR A 33 -12.00 8.18 -10.43
CA THR A 33 -13.13 7.55 -9.75
C THR A 33 -12.67 6.65 -8.61
N GLN A 34 -11.76 5.70 -8.86
CA GLN A 34 -11.27 4.80 -7.81
C GLN A 34 -10.41 5.53 -6.77
N ILE A 35 -9.65 6.54 -7.22
CA ILE A 35 -8.84 7.36 -6.31
C ILE A 35 -9.74 8.16 -5.37
N THR A 36 -10.80 8.78 -5.90
CA THR A 36 -11.76 9.55 -5.11
C THR A 36 -12.49 8.66 -4.11
N GLN A 37 -12.94 7.48 -4.52
CA GLN A 37 -13.56 6.50 -3.63
C GLN A 37 -12.63 6.10 -2.47
N LEU A 38 -11.36 5.78 -2.78
CA LEU A 38 -10.36 5.48 -1.76
C LEU A 38 -10.19 6.62 -0.75
N LEU A 39 -10.05 7.86 -1.24
CA LEU A 39 -9.85 9.02 -0.38
C LEU A 39 -11.08 9.32 0.47
N GLU A 40 -12.27 9.20 -0.12
CA GLU A 40 -13.54 9.40 0.59
C GLU A 40 -13.72 8.37 1.70
N ASP A 41 -13.43 7.08 1.43
CA ASP A 41 -13.53 6.04 2.46
C ASP A 41 -12.59 6.30 3.65
N ILE A 42 -11.34 6.70 3.37
CA ILE A 42 -10.36 7.09 4.41
C ILE A 42 -10.86 8.31 5.19
N TRP A 43 -11.39 9.31 4.48
CA TRP A 43 -11.90 10.54 5.09
C TRP A 43 -13.11 10.28 5.98
N GLN A 44 -14.07 9.48 5.52
CA GLN A 44 -15.27 9.12 6.27
C GLN A 44 -14.92 8.35 7.54
N PHE A 45 -14.00 7.39 7.46
CA PHE A 45 -13.52 6.71 8.66
C PHE A 45 -12.84 7.67 9.65
N ALA A 46 -12.03 8.61 9.15
CA ALA A 46 -11.36 9.59 10.01
C ALA A 46 -12.33 10.57 10.68
N LYS A 47 -13.42 10.93 10.00
CA LYS A 47 -14.46 11.84 10.53
C LYS A 47 -15.42 11.16 11.48
N ASN A 48 -15.81 9.93 11.16
CA ASN A 48 -16.82 9.16 11.88
C ASN A 48 -16.28 7.78 12.24
N PRO A 49 -15.25 7.69 13.11
CA PRO A 49 -14.71 6.40 13.51
C PRO A 49 -15.78 5.60 14.26
N PRO A 50 -15.81 4.26 14.10
CA PRO A 50 -16.72 3.41 14.87
C PRO A 50 -16.61 3.67 16.38
N LEU A 51 -17.74 3.60 17.08
CA LEU A 51 -17.72 3.63 18.54
C LEU A 51 -16.94 2.40 19.05
N TYR A 52 -16.13 2.62 20.08
CA TYR A 52 -15.37 1.57 20.74
C TYR A 52 -15.41 1.75 22.25
N GLU A 53 -15.39 0.64 22.98
CA GLU A 53 -15.42 0.66 24.43
C GLU A 53 -14.06 1.07 25.02
N GLN A 54 -14.07 1.73 26.18
CA GLN A 54 -12.82 2.04 26.87
C GLN A 54 -12.13 0.75 27.32
N GLY A 55 -10.86 0.60 26.96
CA GLY A 55 -10.07 -0.60 27.26
C GLY A 55 -10.00 -1.63 26.12
N THR A 56 -10.70 -1.42 25.01
CA THR A 56 -10.56 -2.24 23.80
C THR A 56 -9.61 -1.60 22.77
N GLU A 57 -9.22 -2.37 21.76
CA GLU A 57 -8.44 -1.84 20.64
C GLU A 57 -9.24 -0.77 19.89
N LYS A 58 -8.58 0.34 19.56
CA LYS A 58 -9.19 1.38 18.73
C LYS A 58 -9.55 0.79 17.37
N PRO A 59 -10.68 1.20 16.78
CA PRO A 59 -11.02 0.79 15.43
C PRO A 59 -9.91 1.26 14.49
N PHE A 60 -9.58 0.42 13.52
CA PHE A 60 -8.67 0.77 12.43
C PHE A 60 -9.37 0.55 11.10
N TYR A 61 -8.99 1.35 10.11
CA TYR A 61 -9.45 1.18 8.75
C TYR A 61 -8.49 0.26 7.99
N CYS A 62 -9.02 -0.78 7.36
CA CYS A 62 -8.23 -1.74 6.60
C CYS A 62 -8.36 -1.47 5.09
N LEU A 63 -7.25 -1.11 4.44
CA LEU A 63 -7.18 -0.84 2.99
C LEU A 63 -7.22 -2.10 2.10
N GLN A 64 -7.79 -3.19 2.62
CA GLN A 64 -7.70 -4.55 2.08
C GLN A 64 -6.26 -5.09 2.04
N PRO A 65 -6.07 -6.42 2.10
CA PRO A 65 -4.73 -7.00 2.03
C PRO A 65 -4.07 -6.73 0.68
N ILE A 66 -2.73 -6.69 0.70
CA ILE A 66 -1.89 -6.91 -0.48
C ILE A 66 -1.33 -8.32 -0.38
N VAL A 67 -1.26 -9.04 -1.50
CA VAL A 67 -0.70 -10.39 -1.53
C VAL A 67 0.70 -10.29 -2.10
N VAL A 68 1.68 -10.79 -1.34
CA VAL A 68 3.10 -10.68 -1.69
C VAL A 68 3.81 -12.00 -1.50
N LYS A 69 4.87 -12.20 -2.27
CA LYS A 69 5.82 -13.30 -2.11
C LYS A 69 7.20 -12.73 -1.87
N LYS A 70 7.88 -13.19 -0.81
CA LYS A 70 9.27 -12.82 -0.59
C LYS A 70 10.15 -13.55 -1.61
N HIS A 71 11.02 -12.83 -2.30
CA HIS A 71 12.05 -13.47 -3.11
C HIS A 71 13.08 -14.16 -2.20
N GLU A 72 13.56 -15.33 -2.60
CA GLU A 72 14.52 -16.11 -1.80
C GLU A 72 15.91 -15.45 -1.77
N ASN A 73 16.25 -14.70 -2.82
CA ASN A 73 17.61 -14.22 -3.09
C ASN A 73 17.83 -12.73 -2.78
N ASN A 74 16.80 -12.00 -2.37
CA ASN A 74 16.90 -10.59 -2.00
C ASN A 74 15.83 -10.19 -0.96
N ASP A 75 15.88 -8.95 -0.46
CA ASP A 75 14.89 -8.41 0.50
C ASP A 75 13.66 -7.78 -0.18
N GLU A 76 13.37 -8.17 -1.43
CA GLU A 76 12.23 -7.68 -2.19
C GLU A 76 11.01 -8.59 -2.05
N TRP A 77 9.85 -7.96 -2.14
CA TRP A 77 8.54 -8.59 -2.05
C TRP A 77 7.83 -8.43 -3.40
N GLU A 78 7.70 -9.53 -4.13
CA GLU A 78 6.92 -9.59 -5.36
C GLU A 78 5.44 -9.39 -5.05
N VAL A 79 4.80 -8.45 -5.73
CA VAL A 79 3.37 -8.16 -5.56
C VAL A 79 2.56 -9.07 -6.47
N ILE A 80 1.75 -9.94 -5.87
CA ILE A 80 0.85 -10.87 -6.55
C ILE A 80 -0.54 -10.24 -6.74
N ASP A 81 -1.05 -9.55 -5.71
CA ASP A 81 -2.32 -8.81 -5.77
C ASP A 81 -2.26 -7.52 -4.95
N GLY A 82 -3.11 -6.55 -5.33
CA GLY A 82 -3.20 -5.25 -4.67
C GLY A 82 -2.30 -4.17 -5.27
N GLN A 83 -1.69 -4.43 -6.43
CA GLN A 83 -0.77 -3.49 -7.08
C GLN A 83 -1.34 -2.07 -7.29
N GLN A 84 -2.64 -1.96 -7.59
CA GLN A 84 -3.28 -0.68 -7.90
C GLN A 84 -3.41 0.15 -6.63
N ARG A 85 -3.78 -0.50 -5.51
CA ARG A 85 -3.87 0.12 -4.19
C ARG A 85 -2.49 0.55 -3.73
N LEU A 86 -1.51 -0.36 -3.80
CA LEU A 86 -0.13 -0.09 -3.38
C LEU A 86 0.50 1.07 -4.18
N THR A 87 0.36 1.06 -5.51
CA THR A 87 0.87 2.14 -6.38
C THR A 87 0.17 3.47 -6.08
N THR A 88 -1.15 3.47 -5.90
CA THR A 88 -1.90 4.70 -5.58
C THR A 88 -1.47 5.28 -4.23
N LEU A 89 -1.34 4.43 -3.22
CA LEU A 89 -0.86 4.82 -1.91
C LEU A 89 0.55 5.42 -1.98
N TYR A 90 1.46 4.78 -2.72
CA TYR A 90 2.80 5.32 -2.96
C TYR A 90 2.77 6.71 -3.60
N LEU A 91 1.96 6.93 -4.63
CA LEU A 91 1.84 8.22 -5.32
C LEU A 91 1.29 9.32 -4.39
N ILE A 92 0.23 9.02 -3.63
CA ILE A 92 -0.36 9.97 -2.66
C ILE A 92 0.69 10.39 -1.64
N LEU A 93 1.36 9.42 -1.02
CA LEU A 93 2.31 9.72 0.03
C LEU A 93 3.55 10.45 -0.49
N LYS A 94 4.04 10.09 -1.68
CA LYS A 94 5.13 10.80 -2.36
C LYS A 94 4.77 12.25 -2.65
N ASN A 95 3.53 12.52 -3.07
CA ASN A 95 3.05 13.88 -3.27
C ASN A 95 2.97 14.66 -1.94
N LEU A 96 2.44 14.04 -0.89
CA LEU A 96 2.34 14.66 0.44
C LEU A 96 3.69 14.96 1.08
N GLN A 97 4.71 14.11 0.89
CA GLN A 97 6.06 14.40 1.39
C GLN A 97 6.66 15.66 0.76
N ASN A 98 6.44 15.87 -0.53
CA ASN A 98 6.91 17.10 -1.18
C ASN A 98 6.22 18.36 -0.62
N GLN A 99 5.06 18.21 0.05
CA GLN A 99 4.29 19.31 0.65
C GLN A 99 4.58 19.48 2.15
N ILE A 100 4.99 18.41 2.83
CA ILE A 100 5.22 18.39 4.27
C ILE A 100 6.73 18.35 4.49
N GLU A 101 7.32 19.49 4.84
CA GLU A 101 8.75 19.63 5.22
C GLU A 101 9.11 18.93 6.55
N ARG A 102 8.50 17.77 6.84
CA ARG A 102 8.77 16.99 8.04
C ARG A 102 9.05 15.54 7.66
N ASP A 103 10.23 15.11 8.05
CA ASP A 103 10.80 13.77 7.93
C ASP A 103 11.13 13.28 6.51
N GLN A 104 12.43 13.35 6.21
CA GLN A 104 13.09 12.73 5.05
C GLN A 104 13.14 11.19 5.17
N LYS A 105 12.05 10.53 5.60
CA LYS A 105 12.00 9.08 5.47
C LYS A 105 11.89 8.75 3.98
N ASN A 106 12.88 8.04 3.47
CA ASN A 106 12.86 7.51 2.12
C ASN A 106 11.68 6.54 2.01
N PHE A 107 10.79 6.78 1.04
CA PHE A 107 9.66 5.91 0.79
C PHE A 107 10.08 4.48 0.46
N THR A 108 9.13 3.56 0.68
CA THR A 108 9.08 2.24 0.04
C THR A 108 9.58 2.34 -1.40
N LYS A 109 10.63 1.58 -1.73
CA LYS A 109 11.06 1.44 -3.11
C LYS A 109 10.09 0.47 -3.78
N ILE A 110 9.34 0.98 -4.77
CA ILE A 110 8.53 0.15 -5.65
C ILE A 110 9.22 0.11 -7.00
N PHE A 111 9.61 -1.09 -7.41
CA PHE A 111 10.20 -1.36 -8.71
C PHE A 111 9.13 -1.95 -9.64
N TYR A 112 9.16 -1.52 -10.90
CA TYR A 112 8.24 -1.99 -11.93
C TYR A 112 9.07 -2.59 -13.05
N GLU A 113 8.83 -3.86 -13.37
CA GLU A 113 9.43 -4.49 -14.54
C GLU A 113 8.67 -4.08 -15.80
N THR A 114 9.40 -3.60 -16.80
CA THR A 114 8.83 -3.24 -18.10
C THR A 114 8.80 -4.45 -19.02
N ARG A 115 7.73 -4.61 -19.79
CA ARG A 115 7.65 -5.66 -20.82
C ARG A 115 8.67 -5.35 -21.92
N THR A 116 9.53 -6.33 -22.24
CA THR A 116 10.55 -6.22 -23.29
C THR A 116 9.94 -6.07 -24.70
N ASP A 117 8.70 -6.52 -24.88
CA ASP A 117 8.06 -6.66 -26.19
C ASP A 117 6.99 -5.57 -26.44
N SER A 118 7.22 -4.34 -25.98
CA SER A 118 6.28 -3.21 -26.15
C SER A 118 6.30 -2.63 -27.56
#